data_AF-A0A8T4YVV2-F1
#
_entry.id   AF-A0A8T4YVV2-F1
#
_cell.length_a   1.000
_cell.length_b   1.000
_cell.length_c   1.000
_cell.angle_alpha   90.00
_cell.angle_beta   90.00
_cell.angle_gamma   90.00
#
_symmetry.space_group_name_H-M   'P 1'
#
loop_
_entity.id
_entity.type
_entity.pdbx_description
1 polymer ?
#
loop_
_entity_poly.entity_id
_entity_poly.type
_entity_poly.pdbx_seq_one_letter_code
_entity_poly.pdbx_strand_id
1 'polypeptide(L)' 'MKPERVKRVKFTKHAREKFKLLSKYGFEIDENTVKRVIEDPVRVDNRGNHLLALKPIDQEFAVRVVYEKSTII' A
#
# COMPACT_ATOMS: atom_id res chain seq x y z
N MET A 1 -10.83 -17.71 17.77
CA MET A 1 -10.49 -16.60 16.85
C MET A 1 -10.69 -17.09 15.42
N LYS A 2 -11.53 -16.43 14.62
CA LYS A 2 -11.66 -16.78 13.19
C LYS A 2 -10.36 -16.35 12.48
N PRO A 3 -9.77 -17.17 11.60
CA PRO A 3 -8.61 -16.72 10.82
C PRO A 3 -9.09 -15.55 9.97
N GLU A 4 -8.58 -14.36 10.26
CA GLU A 4 -8.84 -13.16 9.49
C GLU A 4 -8.39 -13.46 8.06
N ARG A 5 -9.33 -13.42 7.10
CA ARG A 5 -9.05 -13.78 5.70
C ARG A 5 -7.84 -12.95 5.23
N VAL A 6 -6.74 -13.62 4.88
CA VAL A 6 -5.55 -12.97 4.34
C VAL A 6 -6.00 -12.06 3.19
N LYS A 7 -5.88 -10.74 3.37
CA LYS A 7 -6.26 -9.76 2.35
C LYS A 7 -5.29 -9.92 1.18
N ARG A 8 -5.72 -10.62 0.14
CA ARG A 8 -4.88 -10.85 -1.04
C ARG A 8 -4.66 -9.54 -1.78
N VAL A 9 -3.46 -8.97 -1.65
CA VAL A 9 -3.05 -7.78 -2.41
C VAL A 9 -2.63 -8.18 -3.82
N LYS A 10 -3.22 -7.54 -4.83
CA LYS A 10 -2.81 -7.66 -6.23
C LYS A 10 -2.25 -6.32 -6.71
N PHE A 11 -1.04 -6.34 -7.22
CA PHE A 11 -0.38 -5.14 -7.76
C PHE A 11 -0.71 -4.97 -9.24
N THR A 12 -1.10 -3.75 -9.62
CA THR A 12 -1.18 -3.37 -11.03
C THR A 12 0.22 -3.29 -11.64
N LYS A 13 0.30 -3.34 -12.98
CA LYS A 13 1.56 -3.09 -13.70
C LYS A 13 2.19 -1.76 -13.29
N HIS A 14 1.38 -0.70 -13.22
CA HIS A 14 1.81 0.63 -12.78
C HIS A 14 2.44 0.64 -11.39
N ALA A 15 1.83 -0.06 -10.42
CA ALA A 15 2.40 -0.16 -9.07
C ALA A 15 3.77 -0.87 -9.07
N ARG A 16 3.92 -1.95 -9.86
CA ARG A 16 5.20 -2.67 -10.00
C ARG A 16 6.30 -1.80 -10.60
N GLU A 17 5.96 -0.98 -11.60
CA GLU A 17 6.92 -0.07 -12.25
C GLU A 17 7.39 1.04 -11.30
N LYS A 18 6.50 1.53 -10.43
CA LYS A 18 6.86 2.54 -9.42
C LYS A 18 7.92 2.07 -8.44
N PHE A 19 7.99 0.78 -8.08
CA PHE A 19 9.05 0.29 -7.19
C PHE A 19 10.44 0.53 -7.78
N LYS A 20 10.62 0.26 -9.07
CA LYS A 20 11.88 0.53 -9.77
C LYS A 20 12.21 2.02 -9.82
N LEU A 21 11.19 2.86 -9.98
CA LEU A 21 11.37 4.32 -9.99
C LEU A 21 11.81 4.83 -8.61
N LEU A 22 11.11 4.41 -7.55
CA LEU A 22 11.42 4.81 -6.17
C LEU A 22 12.82 4.40 -5.75
N SER A 23 13.26 3.20 -6.13
CA SER A 23 14.63 2.72 -5.87
C SER A 23 15.69 3.63 -6.51
N LYS A 24 15.45 4.20 -7.69
CA LYS A 24 16.37 5.16 -8.33
C LYS A 24 16.53 6.46 -7.54
N TYR A 25 15.55 6.81 -6.71
CA TYR A 25 15.57 7.97 -5.83
C TYR A 25 16.02 7.64 -4.40
N GLY A 26 16.51 6.42 -4.14
CA GLY A 26 16.97 5.98 -2.82
C GLY A 26 15.85 5.48 -1.90
N PHE A 27 14.62 5.32 -2.39
CA PHE A 27 13.51 4.76 -1.61
C PHE A 27 13.37 3.26 -1.88
N GLU A 28 13.82 2.44 -0.93
CA GLU A 28 13.69 0.98 -0.98
C GLU A 28 12.30 0.50 -0.55
N ILE A 29 11.31 0.71 -1.41
CA ILE A 29 9.92 0.27 -1.18
C ILE A 29 9.64 -1.00 -1.98
N ASP A 30 9.27 -2.07 -1.28
CA ASP A 30 8.92 -3.37 -1.86
C ASP A 30 7.42 -3.71 -1.67
N GLU A 31 7.01 -4.86 -2.22
CA GLU A 31 5.62 -5.34 -2.07
C GLU A 31 5.23 -5.56 -0.60
N ASN A 32 6.16 -5.99 0.25
CA ASN A 32 5.88 -6.24 1.67
C ASN A 32 5.64 -4.93 2.43
N THR A 33 6.37 -3.88 2.10
CA THR A 33 6.14 -2.53 2.63
C THR A 33 4.74 -2.07 2.29
N VAL A 34 4.31 -2.23 1.03
CA VAL A 34 2.94 -1.88 0.64
C VAL A 34 1.89 -2.70 1.39
N LYS A 35 2.10 -4.02 1.56
CA LYS A 35 1.18 -4.87 2.35
C LYS A 35 1.07 -4.39 3.80
N ARG A 36 2.20 -4.11 4.46
CA ARG A 36 2.22 -3.58 5.84
C ARG A 36 1.49 -2.24 5.97
N VAL A 37 1.57 -1.37 4.95
CA VAL A 37 0.85 -0.09 4.94
C VAL A 37 -0.66 -0.30 4.81
N ILE A 38 -1.10 -1.31 4.06
CA ILE A 38 -2.53 -1.66 3.93
C ILE A 38 -3.05 -2.35 5.20
N GLU A 39 -2.23 -3.16 5.84
CA GLU A 39 -2.57 -3.92 7.05
C GLU A 39 -2.65 -3.04 8.30
N ASP A 40 -1.67 -2.15 8.46
CA ASP A 40 -1.52 -1.28 9.63
C ASP A 40 -1.19 0.17 9.19
N PRO A 41 -2.16 0.90 8.61
CA PRO A 41 -2.00 2.30 8.25
C PRO A 41 -2.11 3.21 9.47
N VAL A 42 -1.30 4.28 9.52
CA VAL A 42 -1.49 5.36 10.50
C VAL A 42 -2.74 6.18 10.18
N ARG A 43 -3.04 6.32 8.89
CA ARG A 43 -4.22 7.04 8.41
C ARG A 43 -4.75 6.39 7.14
N VAL A 44 -6.08 6.35 7.01
CA VAL A 44 -6.76 5.95 5.78
C VAL A 44 -7.73 7.06 5.39
N ASP A 45 -7.54 7.61 4.18
CA ASP A 45 -8.50 8.52 3.58
C ASP A 45 -9.32 7.79 2.50
N ASN A 46 -10.57 8.19 2.32
CA ASN A 46 -11.44 7.69 1.26
C ASN A 46 -11.63 8.76 0.18
N ARG A 47 -11.41 8.41 -1.09
CA ARG A 47 -11.65 9.29 -2.25
C ARG A 47 -12.36 8.51 -3.36
N GLY A 48 -13.69 8.59 -3.36
CA GLY A 48 -14.54 7.89 -4.33
C GLY A 48 -14.41 6.37 -4.15
N ASN A 49 -13.94 5.69 -5.19
CA ASN A 49 -13.74 4.23 -5.15
C ASN A 49 -12.38 3.82 -4.58
N HIS A 50 -11.49 4.78 -4.30
CA HIS A 50 -10.14 4.50 -3.84
C HIS A 50 -9.98 4.79 -2.34
N LEU A 51 -9.18 3.94 -1.70
CA LEU A 51 -8.64 4.13 -0.36
C LEU A 51 -7.19 4.55 -0.45
N LEU A 52 -6.79 5.48 0.42
CA LEU A 52 -5.45 6.02 0.49
C LEU A 52 -4.89 5.75 1.89
N ALA A 53 -4.10 4.69 2.03
CA ALA A 53 -3.40 4.33 3.25
C ALA A 53 -2.06 5.06 3.34
N LEU A 54 -1.78 5.68 4.47
CA LEU A 54 -0.55 6.43 4.73
C LEU A 54 0.22 5.81 5.91
N LYS A 55 1.54 5.67 5.77
CA LYS A 55 2.44 5.31 6.86
C LYS A 55 3.76 6.08 6.76
N PRO A 56 4.26 6.70 7.83
CA PRO A 56 5.61 7.27 7.87
C PRO A 56 6.66 6.19 7.57
N ILE A 57 7.70 6.57 6.83
CA ILE A 57 8.92 5.75 6.60
C ILE A 57 9.96 6.16 7.64
N ASP A 58 10.14 7.47 7.82
CA ASP A 58 11.03 8.10 8.79
C ASP A 58 10.45 9.46 9.24
N GLN A 59 11.30 10.36 9.75
CA GLN A 59 10.88 11.68 10.24
C GLN A 59 10.50 12.66 9.12
N GLU A 60 10.94 12.42 7.89
CA GLU A 60 10.77 13.33 6.75
C GLU A 60 9.77 12.77 5.72
N PHE A 61 9.76 11.46 5.51
CA PHE A 61 9.04 10.81 4.43
C PHE A 61 7.93 9.88 4.91
N ALA A 62 6.88 9.76 4.09
CA ALA A 62 5.79 8.81 4.28
C ALA A 62 5.41 8.15 2.95
N VAL A 63 5.02 6.87 3.03
CA VAL A 63 4.49 6.12 1.88
C VAL A 63 2.97 6.23 1.88
N ARG A 64 2.40 6.60 0.73
CA ARG A 64 0.97 6.60 0.48
C ARG A 64 0.62 5.53 -0.54
N VAL A 65 -0.20 4.56 -0.14
CA VAL A 65 -0.68 3.47 -0.97
C VAL A 65 -2.13 3.76 -1.38
N VAL A 66 -2.37 3.78 -2.69
CA VAL A 66 -3.70 3.93 -3.27
C VAL A 66 -4.19 2.56 -3.72
N TYR A 67 -5.36 2.14 -3.24
CA TYR A 67 -5.92 0.82 -3.56
C TYR A 67 -7.45 0.83 -3.53
N GLU A 68 -8.04 -0.18 -4.15
CA GLU A 68 -9.48 -0.43 -4.08
C GLU A 68 -9.72 -1.72 -3.28
N LYS A 69 -10.84 -1.79 -2.55
CA LYS A 69 -11.29 -3.05 -1.96
C LYS A 69 -12.15 -3.79 -2.99
N SER A 70 -11.62 -4.85 -3.56
CA SER A 70 -12.42 -5.78 -4.36
C SER A 70 -12.91 -6.92 -3.46
N THR A 71 -14.22 -7.03 -3.29
CA THR A 71 -14.84 -8.26 -2.81
C THR A 71 -14.83 -9.25 -3.95
N ILE A 72 -14.14 -10.38 -3.80
CA ILE A 72 -14.41 -11.54 -4.66
C ILE A 72 -15.79 -12.03 -4.21
N ILE A 73 -16.79 -11.78 -5.05
CA ILE A 73 -18.16 -12.28 -4.91
C ILE A 73 -18.18 -13.75 -5.29
#